data_AF-A0A1F8R3E5-F1
#
_entry.id   AF-A0A1F8R3E5-F1
#
_cell.length_a   1.000
_cell.length_b   1.000
_cell.length_c   1.000
_cell.angle_alpha   90.00
_cell.angle_beta   90.00
_cell.angle_gamma   90.00
#
_symmetry.space_group_name_H-M   'P 1'
#
loop_
_entity.id
_entity.type
_entity.pdbx_description
1 polymer ?
#
loop_
_entity_poly.entity_id
_entity_poly.type
_entity_poly.pdbx_seq_one_letter_code
_entity_poly.pdbx_strand_id
1 'polypeptide(L)'
;MATVIEGTVPDVEVGVDRYELERAIHEAFVAALGAEEVRDVHVSQFPYEYGAIVLLRHEPSAEAEALALKQEERFRMAGIRVGILVRKARRSTTGR
;
A
#
# COMPACT_ATOMS: atom_id res chain seq x y z
N MET A 1 29.76 7.36 -28.77
CA MET A 1 28.65 6.52 -29.25
C MET A 1 28.06 5.82 -28.04
N ALA A 2 26.82 6.15 -27.65
CA ALA A 2 26.13 5.47 -26.56
C ALA A 2 25.22 4.40 -27.18
N THR A 3 25.48 3.13 -26.88
CA THR A 3 24.63 2.02 -27.30
C THR A 3 23.39 2.04 -26.40
N VAL A 4 22.26 2.46 -26.96
CA VAL A 4 20.95 2.28 -26.34
C VAL A 4 20.63 0.80 -26.45
N ILE A 5 20.61 0.09 -25.33
CA ILE A 5 20.06 -1.25 -25.26
C ILE A 5 18.54 -1.06 -25.18
N GLU A 6 17.85 -1.10 -26.33
CA GLU A 6 16.41 -1.39 -26.37
C GLU A 6 16.24 -2.86 -25.97
N GLY A 7 16.26 -3.09 -24.66
CA GLY A 7 15.71 -4.30 -24.08
C GLY A 7 14.20 -4.13 -24.06
N THR A 8 13.49 -4.82 -24.95
CA THR A 8 12.08 -5.15 -24.74
C THR A 8 11.96 -5.73 -23.33
N VAL A 9 11.24 -5.06 -22.44
CA VAL A 9 10.88 -5.61 -21.12
C VAL A 9 9.83 -6.70 -21.41
N PRO A 10 10.16 -8.00 -21.32
CA PRO A 10 9.19 -9.04 -21.55
C PRO A 10 8.27 -9.14 -20.32
N ASP A 11 6.98 -9.25 -20.63
CA ASP A 11 5.79 -9.59 -19.86
C ASP A 11 5.76 -9.42 -18.33
N VAL A 12 4.82 -8.57 -17.91
CA VAL A 12 4.32 -8.41 -16.55
C VAL A 12 3.55 -9.65 -16.13
N GLU A 13 4.02 -10.34 -15.08
CA GLU A 13 3.16 -11.09 -14.17
C GLU A 13 3.78 -11.11 -12.76
N VAL A 14 3.78 -9.95 -12.06
CA VAL A 14 3.92 -9.97 -10.60
C VAL A 14 2.50 -10.15 -10.03
N GLY A 15 2.03 -11.39 -10.15
CA GLY A 15 0.72 -11.83 -9.70
C GLY A 15 0.65 -11.94 -8.19
N VAL A 16 0.35 -10.84 -7.52
CA VAL A 16 -0.38 -10.89 -6.26
C VAL A 16 -1.76 -10.32 -6.54
N ASP A 17 -2.77 -11.11 -6.23
CA ASP A 17 -4.14 -10.64 -6.35
C ASP A 17 -4.32 -9.38 -5.49
N ARG A 18 -4.98 -8.36 -6.06
CA ARG A 18 -5.17 -7.07 -5.38
C ARG A 18 -5.80 -7.23 -4.00
N TYR A 19 -6.75 -8.15 -3.85
CA TYR A 19 -7.41 -8.41 -2.57
C TYR A 19 -6.47 -9.11 -1.59
N GLU A 20 -5.56 -9.97 -2.05
CA GLU A 20 -4.53 -10.55 -1.19
C GLU A 20 -3.54 -9.50 -0.68
N LEU A 21 -3.14 -8.55 -1.53
CA LEU A 21 -2.28 -7.44 -1.13
C LEU A 21 -3.00 -6.51 -0.13
N GLU A 22 -4.26 -6.17 -0.41
CA GLU A 22 -5.10 -5.37 0.49
C GLU A 22 -5.27 -6.03 1.85
N ARG A 23 -5.58 -7.34 1.88
CA ARG A 23 -5.69 -8.12 3.11
C ARG A 23 -4.36 -8.15 3.88
N ALA A 24 -3.24 -8.39 3.20
CA ALA A 24 -1.92 -8.44 3.84
C ALA A 24 -1.55 -7.09 4.49
N ILE A 25 -1.82 -5.98 3.81
CA ILE A 25 -1.61 -4.63 4.37
C ILE A 25 -2.54 -4.40 5.56
N HIS A 26 -3.82 -4.72 5.42
CA HIS A 26 -4.81 -4.57 6.50
C HIS A 26 -4.41 -5.37 7.76
N GLU A 27 -4.08 -6.65 7.61
CA GLU A 27 -3.64 -7.51 8.72
C GLU A 27 -2.38 -6.96 9.40
N ALA A 28 -1.40 -6.48 8.63
CA ALA A 28 -0.17 -5.92 9.18
C ALA A 28 -0.43 -4.65 10.01
N PHE A 29 -1.30 -3.76 9.54
CA PHE A 29 -1.66 -2.53 10.25
C PHE A 29 -2.52 -2.81 11.47
N VAL A 30 -3.49 -3.74 11.39
CA VAL A 30 -4.30 -4.15 12.53
C VAL A 30 -3.46 -4.82 13.60
N ALA A 31 -2.51 -5.69 13.22
CA ALA A 31 -1.64 -6.36 14.18
C ALA A 31 -0.71 -5.39 14.94
N ALA A 32 -0.32 -4.29 14.30
CA ALA A 32 0.58 -3.30 14.89
C ALA A 32 -0.15 -2.19 15.68
N LEU A 33 -1.26 -1.69 15.15
CA LEU A 33 -1.96 -0.50 15.68
C LEU A 33 -3.27 -0.82 16.40
N GLY A 34 -3.80 -2.03 16.23
CA GLY A 34 -5.13 -2.43 16.73
C GLY A 34 -6.23 -2.27 15.68
N ALA A 35 -7.24 -3.15 15.77
CA ALA A 35 -8.39 -3.15 14.86
C ALA A 35 -9.31 -1.94 15.06
N GLU A 36 -9.26 -1.33 16.24
CA GLU A 36 -9.95 -0.10 16.56
C GLU A 36 -9.34 1.11 15.86
N GLU A 37 -8.04 1.08 15.54
CA GLU A 37 -7.34 2.21 14.93
C GLU A 37 -7.47 2.21 13.40
N VAL A 38 -7.35 1.03 12.78
CA VAL A 38 -7.48 0.88 11.33
C VAL A 38 -8.97 0.91 10.95
N ARG A 39 -9.35 1.84 10.09
CA ARG A 39 -10.71 1.90 9.56
C ARG A 39 -10.84 1.05 8.29
N ASP A 40 -9.91 1.22 7.37
CA ASP A 40 -9.98 0.59 6.05
C ASP A 40 -8.62 0.62 5.35
N VAL A 41 -8.45 -0.24 4.35
CA VAL A 41 -7.31 -0.23 3.44
C VAL A 41 -7.86 -0.32 2.02
N HIS A 42 -7.35 0.52 1.12
CA HIS A 42 -7.72 0.47 -0.29
C HIS A 42 -6.48 0.31 -1.14
N VAL A 43 -6.47 -0.69 -2.01
CA VAL A 43 -5.41 -0.90 -2.99
C VAL A 43 -5.90 -0.59 -4.41
N SER A 44 -5.11 0.21 -5.11
CA SER A 44 -5.25 0.51 -6.53
C SER A 44 -4.04 -0.03 -7.29
N GLN A 45 -4.29 -0.62 -8.46
CA GLN A 45 -3.25 -1.09 -9.36
C GLN A 45 -2.99 -0.05 -10.45
N PHE A 46 -1.71 0.26 -10.66
CA PHE A 46 -1.19 1.06 -11.75
C PHE A 46 -0.36 0.15 -12.69
N PRO A 47 -0.03 0.58 -13.92
CA PRO A 47 0.61 -0.30 -14.93
C PRO A 47 1.87 -1.03 -14.47
N TYR A 48 2.61 -0.51 -13.47
CA TYR A 48 3.87 -1.10 -12.98
C TYR A 48 4.00 -1.11 -11.45
N GLU A 49 2.97 -0.70 -10.71
CA GLU A 49 3.03 -0.56 -9.25
C GLU A 49 1.63 -0.60 -8.61
N TYR A 50 1.59 -0.87 -7.31
CA TYR A 50 0.40 -0.72 -6.49
C TYR A 50 0.47 0.58 -5.69
N GLY A 51 -0.67 1.22 -5.48
CA GLY A 51 -0.84 2.25 -4.47
C GLY A 51 -1.83 1.78 -3.42
N ALA A 52 -1.44 1.82 -2.15
CA ALA A 52 -2.30 1.50 -1.04
C ALA A 52 -2.56 2.75 -0.18
N ILE A 53 -3.80 2.93 0.24
CA ILE A 53 -4.19 3.97 1.20
C ILE A 53 -4.71 3.27 2.45
N VAL A 54 -4.02 3.48 3.58
CA VAL A 54 -4.47 3.04 4.90
C VAL A 54 -5.20 4.18 5.57
N LEU A 55 -6.48 3.96 5.87
CA LEU A 55 -7.34 4.92 6.53
C LEU A 55 -7.41 4.60 8.03
N LEU A 56 -6.96 5.54 8.85
CA LEU A 56 -7.00 5.45 10.31
C LEU A 56 -8.18 6.22 10.90
N ARG A 57 -8.64 5.81 12.09
CA ARG A 57 -9.69 6.55 12.81
C ARG A 57 -9.17 7.86 13.39
N HIS A 58 -7.92 7.86 13.86
CA HIS A 58 -7.28 9.04 14.42
C HIS A 58 -6.26 9.65 13.44
N GLU A 59 -5.59 10.71 13.89
CA GLU A 59 -4.50 11.28 13.11
C GLU A 59 -3.35 10.28 12.96
N PRO A 60 -2.69 10.19 11.79
CA PRO A 60 -1.53 9.32 11.61
C PRO A 60 -0.47 9.62 12.65
N SER A 61 -0.05 8.58 13.37
CA SER A 61 1.09 8.66 14.26
C SER A 61 2.38 8.45 13.47
N ALA A 62 3.51 8.93 14.00
CA ALA A 62 4.83 8.63 13.45
C ALA A 62 5.10 7.12 13.37
N GLU A 63 4.52 6.34 14.28
CA GLU A 63 4.59 4.87 14.27
C GLU A 63 3.84 4.28 13.07
N ALA A 64 2.66 4.80 12.73
CA ALA A 64 1.91 4.35 11.57
C ALA A 64 2.62 4.68 10.25
N GLU A 65 3.24 5.86 10.16
CA GLU A 65 4.06 6.25 8.99
C GLU A 65 5.31 5.37 8.86
N ALA A 66 6.00 5.10 9.98
CA ALA A 66 7.15 4.20 9.99
C ALA A 66 6.75 2.76 9.59
N LEU A 67 5.58 2.29 10.03
CA LEU A 67 5.05 0.99 9.64
C LEU A 67 4.80 0.92 8.13
N ALA A 68 4.24 1.97 7.53
CA ALA A 68 4.02 2.03 6.08
C ALA A 68 5.32 1.80 5.31
N LEU A 69 6.37 2.57 5.63
CA LEU A 69 7.69 2.44 5.01
C LEU A 69 8.29 1.04 5.19
N LYS A 70 8.12 0.44 6.37
CA LYS A 70 8.59 -0.93 6.65
C LYS A 70 7.85 -1.96 5.80
N GLN A 71 6.54 -1.81 5.60
CA GLN A 71 5.76 -2.71 4.76
C GLN A 71 6.11 -2.54 3.29
N GLU A 72 6.28 -1.30 2.80
CA GLU A 72 6.75 -1.04 1.43
C GLU A 72 8.07 -1.78 1.14
N GLU A 73 9.03 -1.70 2.05
CA GLU A 73 10.31 -2.40 1.90
C GLU A 73 10.14 -3.93 1.93
N ARG A 74 9.29 -4.44 2.83
CA ARG A 74 8.98 -5.88 2.88
C ARG A 74 8.38 -6.38 1.56
N PHE A 75 7.42 -5.66 1.00
CA PHE A 75 6.80 -6.03 -0.28
C PHE A 75 7.79 -5.90 -1.43
N ARG A 76 8.63 -4.86 -1.42
CA ARG A 76 9.70 -4.68 -2.40
C ARG A 76 10.68 -5.85 -2.41
N MET A 77 11.09 -6.33 -1.23
CA MET A 77 11.92 -7.53 -1.10
C MET A 77 11.23 -8.80 -1.62
N ALA A 78 9.90 -8.85 -1.59
CA ALA A 78 9.09 -9.92 -2.18
C ALA A 78 8.81 -9.73 -3.68
N GLY A 79 9.40 -8.72 -4.32
CA GLY A 79 9.22 -8.41 -5.74
C GLY A 79 7.98 -7.57 -6.08
N ILE A 80 7.25 -7.09 -5.07
CA ILE A 80 6.02 -6.32 -5.24
C ILE A 80 6.32 -4.83 -5.00
N ARG A 81 6.09 -4.00 -6.01
CA ARG A 81 6.19 -2.54 -5.86
C ARG A 81 4.86 -1.98 -5.37
N VAL A 82 4.85 -1.46 -4.14
CA VAL A 82 3.69 -0.77 -3.56
C VAL A 82 4.14 0.49 -2.83
N GLY A 83 3.42 1.59 -3.03
CA GLY A 83 3.50 2.79 -2.18
C GLY A 83 2.32 2.83 -1.21
N ILE A 84 2.57 3.03 0.08
CA ILE A 84 1.57 2.98 1.15
C ILE A 84 1.43 4.38 1.78
N LEU A 85 0.26 4.97 1.61
CA LEU A 85 -0.08 6.26 2.20
C LEU A 85 -0.99 6.06 3.40
N VAL A 86 -0.58 6.58 4.56
CA VAL A 86 -1.41 6.59 5.78
C VAL A 86 -2.14 7.92 5.88
N ARG A 87 -3.45 7.87 6.09
CA ARG A 87 -4.27 9.08 6.29
C ARG A 87 -5.34 8.86 7.34
N LYS A 88 -5.71 9.95 8.01
CA LYS A 88 -6.95 9.97 8.77
C LYS A 88 -8.14 9.80 7.83
N ALA A 89 -9.02 8.87 8.16
CA ALA A 89 -10.31 8.74 7.54
C ALA A 89 -11.10 10.02 7.78
N ARG A 90 -11.47 10.72 6.71
CA ARG A 90 -12.39 11.85 6.85
C ARG A 90 -13.70 11.31 7.44
N ARG A 91 -14.25 12.00 8.44
CA ARG A 91 -15.69 11.87 8.73
C ARG A 91 -16.37 12.24 7.43
N SER A 92 -17.03 11.27 6.81
CA SER A 92 -17.91 11.56 5.69
C SER A 92 -18.99 12.48 6.24
N THR A 93 -18.85 13.78 6.03
CA THR A 93 -19.98 14.70 6.02
C THR A 93 -20.78 14.39 4.76
N THR A 94 -21.35 13.20 4.68
CA THR A 94 -22.50 12.94 3.83
C THR A 94 -23.67 13.55 4.61
N GLY A 95 -23.71 14.88 4.59
CA GLY A 95 -24.87 15.64 5.00
C GLY A 95 -25.99 15.32 4.01
N ARG A 96 -27.13 14.94 4.59
CA ARG A 96 -28.51 15.16 4.16
C ARG A 96 -28.79 15.43 2.68
#